data_AF-A0A7S2A7N4-F1
#
_entry.id   AF-A0A7S2A7N4-F1
#
_cell.length_a   1.000
_cell.length_b   1.000
_cell.length_c   1.000
_cell.angle_alpha   90.00
_cell.angle_beta   90.00
_cell.angle_gamma   90.00
#
_symmetry.space_group_name_H-M   'P 1'
#
loop_
_entity.id
_entity.type
_entity.pdbx_description
1 polymer ?
#
loop_
_entity_poly.entity_id
_entity_poly.type
_entity_poly.pdbx_seq_one_letter_code
_entity_poly.pdbx_strand_id
1 'polypeptide(L)'
;VSHRIWALVIDALRDAGARVEGIASFTWDEIRDISRFCSSPVKEIFFFHSAGDLQQACHAGQIKEGDSVFFNAGSLLWDKSDGTDTREFCRTLKTKFWDPFDAQKVKRCYSLMPYARILCGAKTNKEDETTDGEWSTTQGSQDVDDSSRSSFESDQLSTPSSAKPMLENRQALKVQGSSTIQDYKDFFQLSIGLYCQEFAVDEAAMDFIVNHVNSNPHVYDLGLSWGGVNGITVRGIQPGRFTHTDGFWNQRYAGNKWDRSLFPFTNEI
;
A
#
# COMPACT_ATOMS: atom_id res chain seq x y z
N VAL A 1 -17.25 8.38 -18.40
CA VAL A 1 -18.66 8.62 -17.94
C VAL A 1 -18.73 9.94 -17.16
N SER A 2 -19.86 10.65 -17.07
CA SER A 2 -19.91 11.93 -16.31
C SER A 2 -19.77 11.67 -14.80
N HIS A 3 -18.91 12.42 -14.09
CA HIS A 3 -18.74 12.34 -12.63
C HIS A 3 -20.07 12.38 -11.87
N ARG A 4 -21.04 13.17 -12.38
CA ARG A 4 -22.37 13.29 -11.80
C ARG A 4 -23.15 11.97 -11.80
N ILE A 5 -22.94 11.12 -12.80
CA ILE A 5 -23.62 9.82 -12.88
C ILE A 5 -23.12 8.92 -11.75
N TRP A 6 -21.81 8.86 -11.54
CA TRP A 6 -21.23 8.05 -10.47
C TRP A 6 -21.61 8.60 -9.08
N ALA A 7 -21.65 9.92 -8.92
CA ALA A 7 -22.12 10.54 -7.66
C ALA A 7 -23.59 10.17 -7.36
N LEU A 8 -24.47 10.22 -8.37
CA LEU A 8 -25.86 9.78 -8.22
C LEU A 8 -25.97 8.30 -7.83
N VAL A 9 -25.11 7.43 -8.38
CA VAL A 9 -25.07 6.02 -7.98
C VAL A 9 -24.65 5.87 -6.52
N ILE A 10 -23.63 6.60 -6.09
CA ILE A 10 -23.15 6.58 -4.69
C ILE A 10 -24.27 7.03 -3.74
N ASP A 11 -24.92 8.15 -4.05
CA ASP A 11 -26.00 8.68 -3.22
C ASP A 11 -27.22 7.76 -3.22
N ALA A 12 -27.61 7.21 -4.37
CA ALA A 12 -28.71 6.24 -4.44
C ALA A 12 -28.44 4.97 -3.62
N LEU A 13 -27.19 4.49 -3.60
CA LEU A 13 -26.80 3.35 -2.75
C LEU A 13 -26.91 3.72 -1.26
N ARG A 14 -26.47 4.91 -0.87
CA ARG A 14 -26.59 5.41 0.51
C ARG A 14 -28.04 5.58 0.94
N ASP A 15 -28.87 6.15 0.08
CA ASP A 15 -30.30 6.32 0.30
C ASP A 15 -31.04 4.97 0.44
N ALA A 16 -30.55 3.94 -0.26
CA ALA A 16 -31.02 2.56 -0.11
C ALA A 16 -30.52 1.87 1.17
N GLY A 17 -29.74 2.56 2.01
CA GLY A 17 -29.22 2.05 3.28
C GLY A 17 -27.84 1.37 3.19
N ALA A 18 -27.17 1.41 2.04
CA ALA A 18 -25.82 0.89 1.92
C ALA A 18 -24.79 1.87 2.53
N ARG A 19 -23.85 1.34 3.31
CA ARG A 19 -22.71 2.11 3.80
C ARG A 19 -21.66 2.22 2.70
N VAL A 20 -21.62 3.35 1.99
CA VAL A 20 -20.64 3.62 0.92
C VAL A 20 -19.52 4.53 1.45
N GLU A 21 -18.36 3.92 1.72
CA GLU A 21 -17.17 4.59 2.29
C GLU A 21 -16.24 5.17 1.21
N GLY A 22 -16.21 4.57 0.03
CA GLY A 22 -15.27 4.93 -1.02
C GLY A 22 -15.67 4.44 -2.40
N ILE A 23 -15.07 5.05 -3.41
CA ILE A 23 -15.10 4.61 -4.82
C ILE A 23 -13.67 4.40 -5.30
N ALA A 24 -13.45 3.34 -6.07
CA ALA A 24 -12.14 2.96 -6.55
C ALA A 24 -12.11 2.74 -8.07
N SER A 25 -11.02 3.14 -8.74
CA SER A 25 -10.86 2.95 -10.19
C SER A 25 -9.40 2.93 -10.63
N PHE A 26 -9.11 2.19 -11.70
CA PHE A 26 -7.85 2.27 -12.46
C PHE A 26 -7.82 3.47 -13.42
N THR A 27 -8.98 4.04 -13.73
CA THR A 27 -9.11 5.23 -14.59
C THR A 27 -9.41 6.43 -13.71
N TRP A 28 -8.35 7.04 -13.17
CA TRP A 28 -8.46 8.03 -12.09
C TRP A 28 -9.24 9.27 -12.51
N ASP A 29 -9.12 9.70 -13.76
CA ASP A 29 -9.87 10.84 -14.31
C ASP A 29 -11.39 10.66 -14.22
N GLU A 30 -11.88 9.42 -14.18
CA GLU A 30 -13.32 9.14 -14.06
C GLU A 30 -13.87 9.25 -12.65
N ILE A 31 -13.01 9.26 -11.62
CA ILE A 31 -13.44 9.34 -10.22
C ILE A 31 -12.80 10.50 -9.46
N ARG A 32 -11.79 11.16 -10.03
CA ARG A 32 -11.14 12.32 -9.42
C ARG A 32 -12.14 13.45 -9.18
N ASP A 33 -12.11 14.01 -7.99
CA ASP A 33 -12.99 15.10 -7.55
C ASP A 33 -14.49 14.74 -7.53
N ILE A 34 -14.84 13.45 -7.68
CA ILE A 34 -16.22 12.98 -7.63
C ILE A 34 -16.92 13.31 -6.30
N SER A 35 -16.14 13.38 -5.22
CA SER A 35 -16.62 13.69 -3.87
C SER A 35 -17.35 15.04 -3.80
N ARG A 36 -17.01 15.99 -4.69
CA ARG A 36 -17.66 17.31 -4.78
C ARG A 36 -19.07 17.26 -5.36
N PHE A 37 -19.44 16.16 -6.03
CA PHE A 37 -20.75 15.97 -6.65
C PHE A 37 -21.68 15.08 -5.82
N CYS A 38 -21.16 14.44 -4.76
CA CYS A 38 -21.94 13.59 -3.88
C CYS A 38 -22.63 14.43 -2.80
N SER A 39 -23.77 13.94 -2.30
CA SER A 39 -24.50 14.56 -1.17
C SER A 39 -23.66 14.70 0.10
N SER A 40 -22.71 13.78 0.29
CA SER A 40 -21.72 13.76 1.36
C SER A 40 -20.38 13.25 0.82
N PRO A 41 -19.25 13.69 1.37
CA PRO A 41 -17.94 13.28 0.89
C PRO A 41 -17.78 11.76 0.79
N VAL A 42 -17.06 11.31 -0.23
CA VAL A 42 -16.70 9.90 -0.44
C VAL A 42 -15.19 9.80 -0.64
N LYS A 43 -14.57 8.74 -0.14
CA LYS A 43 -13.13 8.51 -0.35
C LYS A 43 -12.89 8.09 -1.80
N GLU A 44 -11.98 8.79 -2.48
CA GLU A 44 -11.53 8.46 -3.82
C GLU A 44 -10.27 7.61 -3.72
N ILE A 45 -10.29 6.42 -4.33
CA ILE A 45 -9.20 5.44 -4.21
C ILE A 45 -8.66 5.09 -5.59
N PHE A 46 -7.38 5.36 -5.83
CA PHE A 46 -6.74 5.15 -7.13
C PHE A 46 -6.04 3.80 -7.19
N PHE A 47 -6.43 2.97 -8.17
CA PHE A 47 -5.86 1.64 -8.34
C PHE A 47 -4.73 1.66 -9.37
N PHE A 48 -3.71 0.86 -9.08
CA PHE A 48 -2.49 0.69 -9.87
C PHE A 48 -2.21 -0.79 -10.10
N HIS A 49 -1.62 -1.15 -11.24
CA HIS A 49 -1.27 -2.55 -11.49
C HIS A 49 0.01 -2.97 -10.77
N SER A 50 0.92 -2.04 -10.50
CA SER A 50 2.14 -2.31 -9.72
C SER A 50 2.55 -1.12 -8.85
N ALA A 51 3.49 -1.36 -7.92
CA ALA A 51 4.19 -0.28 -7.22
C ALA A 51 4.94 0.65 -8.19
N GLY A 52 5.43 0.14 -9.33
CA GLY A 52 6.09 0.95 -10.37
C GLY A 52 5.13 1.90 -11.09
N ASP A 53 3.87 1.50 -11.30
CA ASP A 53 2.86 2.41 -11.86
C ASP A 53 2.57 3.57 -10.90
N LEU A 54 2.47 3.28 -9.59
CA LEU A 54 2.31 4.30 -8.57
C LEU A 54 3.49 5.28 -8.59
N GLN A 55 4.71 4.76 -8.66
CA GLN A 55 5.92 5.56 -8.74
C GLN A 55 5.88 6.51 -9.95
N GLN A 56 5.60 5.99 -11.14
CA GLN A 56 5.55 6.80 -12.36
C GLN A 56 4.44 7.86 -12.29
N ALA A 57 3.29 7.54 -11.71
CA ALA A 57 2.19 8.50 -11.55
C ALA A 57 2.53 9.64 -10.59
N CYS A 58 3.31 9.37 -9.54
CA CYS A 58 3.88 10.41 -8.69
C CYS A 58 4.77 11.37 -9.50
N HIS A 59 5.67 10.83 -10.33
CA HIS A 59 6.58 11.64 -11.17
C HIS A 59 5.87 12.37 -12.31
N ALA A 60 4.79 11.81 -12.84
CA ALA A 60 3.96 12.44 -13.85
C ALA A 60 3.02 13.53 -13.28
N GLY A 61 3.04 13.77 -11.96
CA GLY A 61 2.16 14.74 -11.30
C GLY A 61 0.69 14.34 -11.27
N GLN A 62 0.40 13.04 -11.48
CA GLN A 62 -0.98 12.51 -11.49
C GLN A 62 -1.47 12.15 -10.09
N ILE A 63 -0.54 11.84 -9.19
CA ILE A 63 -0.80 11.66 -7.75
C ILE A 63 -0.65 13.00 -7.04
N LYS A 64 -1.64 13.33 -6.20
CA LYS A 64 -1.65 14.52 -5.36
C LYS A 64 -1.34 14.16 -3.92
N GLU A 65 -0.92 15.18 -3.16
CA GLU A 65 -0.73 15.06 -1.72
C GLU A 65 -2.04 14.62 -1.04
N GLY A 66 -1.97 13.61 -0.17
CA GLY A 66 -3.12 13.07 0.56
C GLY A 66 -3.96 12.04 -0.21
N ASP A 67 -3.58 11.67 -1.43
CA ASP A 67 -4.30 10.66 -2.21
C ASP A 67 -4.33 9.29 -1.50
N SER A 68 -5.46 8.59 -1.63
CA SER A 68 -5.60 7.19 -1.22
C SER A 68 -5.37 6.27 -2.43
N VAL A 69 -4.44 5.33 -2.31
CA VAL A 69 -4.00 4.49 -3.42
C VAL A 69 -3.99 3.00 -3.04
N PHE A 70 -4.23 2.15 -4.03
CA PHE A 70 -4.08 0.70 -3.93
C PHE A 70 -3.28 0.19 -5.11
N PHE A 71 -2.32 -0.70 -4.88
CA PHE A 71 -1.60 -1.37 -5.96
C PHE A 71 -1.49 -2.89 -5.70
N ASN A 72 -1.23 -3.66 -6.76
CA ASN A 72 -1.21 -5.12 -6.66
C ASN A 72 -0.07 -5.59 -5.76
N ALA A 73 -0.39 -6.36 -4.71
CA ALA A 73 0.60 -6.88 -3.75
C ALA A 73 1.59 -7.86 -4.40
N GLY A 74 1.17 -8.53 -5.48
CA GLY A 74 2.04 -9.39 -6.30
C GLY A 74 3.28 -8.65 -6.81
N SER A 75 3.16 -7.33 -7.07
CA SER A 75 4.30 -6.50 -7.47
C SER A 75 5.36 -6.29 -6.39
N LEU A 76 5.11 -6.71 -5.14
CA LEU A 76 6.11 -6.71 -4.07
C LEU A 76 6.94 -7.99 -4.03
N LEU A 77 6.42 -9.06 -4.63
CA LEU A 77 7.05 -10.37 -4.57
C LEU A 77 8.18 -10.45 -5.60
N TRP A 78 9.29 -11.01 -5.13
CA TRP A 78 10.44 -11.35 -5.94
C TRP A 78 10.30 -12.77 -6.49
N ASP A 79 10.56 -12.97 -7.77
CA ASP A 79 11.00 -14.26 -8.28
C ASP A 79 12.54 -14.27 -8.32
N LYS A 80 13.16 -15.27 -7.66
CA LYS A 80 14.63 -15.42 -7.61
C LYS A 80 15.28 -15.69 -8.96
N SER A 81 14.52 -15.66 -10.06
CA SER A 81 15.02 -15.75 -11.42
C SER A 81 15.64 -14.45 -11.98
N ASP A 82 15.91 -13.43 -11.17
CA ASP A 82 16.67 -12.25 -11.61
C ASP A 82 18.12 -12.67 -11.92
N GLY A 83 18.32 -13.06 -13.18
CA GLY A 83 19.51 -13.64 -13.79
C GLY A 83 20.74 -12.73 -13.84
N THR A 84 21.08 -12.10 -12.72
CA THR A 84 22.38 -11.46 -12.51
C THR A 84 23.46 -12.45 -12.11
N ASP A 85 23.11 -13.70 -11.77
CA ASP A 85 24.04 -14.81 -11.85
C ASP A 85 23.79 -15.60 -13.15
N THR A 86 24.54 -15.27 -14.21
CA THR A 86 24.57 -16.05 -15.47
C THR A 86 24.80 -17.56 -15.24
N ARG A 87 25.37 -18.00 -14.10
CA ARG A 87 25.46 -19.42 -13.74
C ARG A 87 24.12 -20.00 -13.28
N GLU A 88 23.28 -19.21 -12.65
CA GLU A 88 21.98 -19.61 -12.14
C GLU A 88 20.90 -19.63 -13.24
N PHE A 89 21.01 -18.81 -14.28
CA PHE A 89 20.20 -18.94 -15.50
C PHE A 89 20.48 -20.27 -16.24
N CYS A 90 21.76 -20.62 -16.42
CA CYS A 90 22.17 -21.92 -16.97
C CYS A 90 21.76 -23.09 -16.07
N ARG A 91 21.75 -22.89 -14.74
CA ARG A 91 21.23 -23.88 -13.78
C ARG A 91 19.71 -23.98 -13.87
N THR A 92 18.98 -22.87 -14.03
CA THR A 92 17.53 -22.80 -14.20
C THR A 92 17.05 -23.46 -15.50
N LEU A 93 17.81 -23.32 -16.60
CA LEU A 93 17.55 -24.07 -17.82
C LEU A 93 17.85 -25.57 -17.65
N LYS A 94 18.88 -25.94 -16.89
CA LYS A 94 19.13 -27.34 -16.52
C LYS A 94 18.06 -27.90 -15.58
N THR A 95 17.61 -27.17 -14.56
CA THR A 95 16.60 -27.63 -13.60
C THR A 95 15.19 -27.63 -14.20
N LYS A 96 14.85 -26.70 -15.12
CA LYS A 96 13.58 -26.76 -15.88
C LYS A 96 13.46 -28.04 -16.72
N PHE A 97 14.58 -28.57 -17.20
CA PHE A 97 14.61 -29.81 -18.00
C PHE A 97 14.93 -31.08 -17.20
N TRP A 98 15.61 -31.01 -16.04
CA TRP A 98 16.09 -32.20 -15.30
C TRP A 98 15.66 -32.33 -13.84
N ASP A 99 15.30 -31.26 -13.12
CA ASP A 99 14.84 -31.38 -11.73
C ASP A 99 13.31 -31.45 -11.68
N PRO A 100 12.73 -32.35 -10.87
CA PRO A 100 11.30 -32.31 -10.60
C PRO A 100 10.96 -30.96 -9.96
N PHE A 101 9.97 -30.28 -10.55
CA PHE A 101 9.43 -29.05 -9.99
C PHE A 101 8.95 -29.31 -8.55
N ASP A 102 9.53 -28.58 -7.58
CA ASP A 102 9.18 -28.66 -6.17
C ASP A 102 8.44 -27.38 -5.76
N ALA A 103 7.11 -27.46 -5.72
CA ALA A 103 6.23 -26.38 -5.29
C ALA A 103 6.59 -25.86 -3.88
N GLN A 104 6.99 -26.74 -2.96
CA GLN A 104 7.31 -26.36 -1.58
C GLN A 104 8.65 -25.62 -1.50
N LYS A 105 9.61 -25.95 -2.37
CA LYS A 105 10.84 -25.17 -2.50
C LYS A 105 10.56 -23.75 -3.02
N VAL A 106 9.68 -23.60 -4.02
CA VAL A 106 9.28 -22.27 -4.55
C VAL A 106 8.60 -21.44 -3.47
N LYS A 107 7.62 -22.02 -2.76
CA LYS A 107 6.90 -21.36 -1.66
C LYS A 107 7.82 -20.85 -0.55
N ARG A 108 8.86 -21.62 -0.19
CA ARG A 108 9.88 -21.22 0.80
C ARG A 108 10.81 -20.11 0.33
N CYS A 109 10.79 -19.75 -0.95
CA CYS A 109 11.69 -18.77 -1.53
C CYS A 109 11.06 -17.40 -1.77
N TYR A 110 9.77 -17.21 -1.47
CA TYR A 110 9.14 -15.90 -1.56
C TYR A 110 9.92 -14.87 -0.72
N SER A 111 10.19 -13.72 -1.33
CA SER A 111 10.90 -12.63 -0.69
C SER A 111 10.41 -11.30 -1.23
N LEU A 112 10.58 -10.24 -0.45
CA LEU A 112 10.21 -8.89 -0.85
C LEU A 112 11.28 -8.26 -1.74
N MET A 113 10.82 -7.56 -2.77
CA MET A 113 11.63 -6.64 -3.56
C MET A 113 12.31 -5.59 -2.67
N PRO A 114 13.53 -5.12 -3.00
CA PRO A 114 14.25 -4.15 -2.17
C PRO A 114 13.47 -2.86 -1.87
N TYR A 115 12.71 -2.31 -2.83
CA TYR A 115 11.90 -1.10 -2.64
C TYR A 115 10.68 -1.29 -1.73
N ALA A 116 10.30 -2.54 -1.46
CA ALA A 116 9.22 -2.91 -0.56
C ALA A 116 9.69 -3.13 0.87
N ARG A 117 11.01 -3.10 1.10
CA ARG A 117 11.59 -3.20 2.44
C ARG A 117 11.37 -1.90 3.17
N ILE A 118 10.77 -2.02 4.35
CA ILE A 118 10.45 -0.90 5.20
C ILE A 118 11.65 -0.68 6.12
N LEU A 119 12.19 0.53 6.10
CA LEU A 119 13.25 0.91 7.02
C LEU A 119 12.59 1.19 8.36
N CYS A 120 12.49 0.16 9.21
CA CYS A 120 12.23 0.41 10.63
C CYS A 120 13.33 1.35 11.10
N GLY A 121 12.95 2.58 11.43
CA GLY A 121 13.87 3.54 12.01
C GLY A 121 14.54 2.88 13.20
N ALA A 122 15.83 2.58 13.06
CA ALA A 122 16.71 2.36 14.19
C ALA A 122 16.78 3.70 14.93
N LYS A 123 15.74 4.01 15.72
CA LYS A 123 15.87 4.95 16.82
C LYS A 123 16.64 4.21 17.90
N THR A 124 17.96 4.20 17.77
CA THR A 124 18.85 4.01 18.91
C THR A 124 18.66 5.21 19.83
N ASN A 125 17.75 5.09 20.79
CA ASN A 125 17.93 5.80 22.04
C ASN A 125 19.00 5.03 22.82
N LYS A 126 20.24 5.51 22.72
CA LYS A 126 21.24 5.31 23.77
C LYS A 126 20.96 6.36 24.84
N GLU A 127 21.21 5.97 26.10
CA GLU A 127 21.00 6.72 27.36
C GLU A 127 19.54 6.56 27.85
N ASP A 128 19.21 5.95 28.99
CA ASP A 128 19.96 5.76 30.22
C ASP A 128 19.52 4.53 31.05
N GLU A 129 20.40 4.22 31.99
CA GLU A 129 20.42 3.18 33.01
C GLU A 129 19.16 3.01 33.88
N THR A 130 18.94 1.75 34.27
CA THR A 130 18.42 1.25 35.56
C THR A 130 17.12 1.84 36.11
N THR A 131 16.06 1.01 36.16
CA THR A 131 15.50 0.57 37.45
C THR A 131 14.60 -0.65 37.28
N ASP A 132 14.84 -1.65 38.11
CA ASP A 132 14.01 -2.84 38.29
C ASP A 132 12.63 -2.46 38.86
N GLY A 133 11.57 -3.12 38.39
CA GLY A 133 10.23 -2.95 38.94
C GLY A 133 9.24 -3.98 38.41
N GLU A 134 8.91 -4.96 39.26
CA GLU A 134 7.85 -5.95 39.12
C GLU A 134 6.51 -5.35 38.66
N TRP A 135 5.78 -6.08 37.79
CA TRP A 135 4.35 -5.82 37.60
C TRP A 135 3.52 -7.04 38.01
N SER A 136 2.90 -6.92 39.17
CA SER A 136 1.78 -7.77 39.62
C SER A 136 0.47 -7.30 39.00
N THR A 137 -0.39 -8.27 38.71
CA THR A 137 -1.74 -8.14 38.18
C THR A 137 -2.73 -7.72 39.27
N THR A 138 -3.61 -6.75 39.00
CA THR A 138 -4.93 -6.70 39.65
C THR A 138 -6.00 -6.05 38.78
N GLN A 139 -7.13 -6.73 38.67
CA GLN A 139 -8.42 -6.27 38.17
C GLN A 139 -9.09 -5.30 39.16
N GLY A 140 -9.98 -4.43 38.66
CA GLY A 140 -10.91 -3.69 39.52
C GLY A 140 -11.76 -2.68 38.74
N SER A 141 -13.04 -3.03 38.53
CA SER A 141 -14.12 -2.21 37.99
C SER A 141 -14.54 -1.05 38.92
N GLN A 142 -15.10 0.04 38.37
CA GLN A 142 -16.38 0.69 38.77
C GLN A 142 -16.59 2.06 38.08
N ASP A 143 -17.59 2.11 37.18
CA ASP A 143 -18.86 2.86 37.29
C ASP A 143 -18.94 4.37 37.64
N VAL A 144 -19.64 5.08 36.74
CA VAL A 144 -20.50 6.30 36.81
C VAL A 144 -20.04 7.56 37.56
N ASP A 145 -20.05 8.72 36.87
CA ASP A 145 -21.22 9.59 36.95
C ASP A 145 -21.24 10.74 35.92
N ASP A 146 -22.47 11.20 35.70
CA ASP A 146 -23.01 12.17 34.76
C ASP A 146 -22.92 13.61 35.31
N SER A 147 -22.76 14.61 34.43
CA SER A 147 -23.53 15.88 34.41
C SER A 147 -22.77 17.06 33.79
N SER A 148 -23.33 17.50 32.65
CA SER A 148 -23.42 18.86 32.11
C SER A 148 -22.82 20.05 32.88
N ARG A 149 -22.11 20.94 32.16
CA ARG A 149 -22.54 22.35 32.01
C ARG A 149 -21.78 23.15 30.94
N SER A 150 -22.56 24.02 30.32
CA SER A 150 -22.27 25.02 29.30
C SER A 150 -21.25 26.10 29.69
N SER A 151 -20.50 26.60 28.72
CA SER A 151 -20.33 28.05 28.53
C SER A 151 -19.73 28.36 27.15
N PHE A 152 -20.52 29.13 26.40
CA PHE A 152 -20.13 29.93 25.25
C PHE A 152 -19.02 30.91 25.68
N GLU A 153 -17.86 30.87 25.04
CA GLU A 153 -16.96 32.02 24.96
C GLU A 153 -16.51 32.21 23.51
N SER A 154 -16.85 33.40 23.02
CA SER A 154 -16.52 33.93 21.71
C SER A 154 -15.12 34.53 21.80
N ASP A 155 -14.14 33.95 21.11
CA ASP A 155 -12.83 34.60 20.96
C ASP A 155 -12.40 34.68 19.48
N GLN A 156 -12.47 35.93 19.02
CA GLN A 156 -11.44 36.65 18.27
C GLN A 156 -10.81 35.98 17.05
N LEU A 157 -11.41 36.36 15.92
CA LEU A 157 -10.87 36.37 14.57
C LEU A 157 -9.45 36.98 14.53
N SER A 158 -8.45 36.10 14.49
CA SER A 158 -7.06 36.44 14.19
C SER A 158 -6.70 35.81 12.84
N THR A 159 -6.50 36.64 11.82
CA THR A 159 -6.06 36.21 10.48
C THR A 159 -4.63 35.67 10.54
N PRO A 160 -4.35 34.42 10.12
CA PRO A 160 -2.99 33.96 9.93
C PRO A 160 -2.44 34.54 8.62
N SER A 161 -1.43 35.36 8.80
CA SER A 161 -0.45 35.81 7.81
C SER A 161 -0.02 34.68 6.86
N SER A 162 -0.17 34.92 5.56
CA SER A 162 0.65 34.42 4.44
C SER A 162 1.62 33.27 4.78
N ALA A 163 1.13 32.04 4.77
CA ALA A 163 1.97 30.85 4.71
C ALA A 163 2.67 30.81 3.35
N LYS A 164 3.93 31.26 3.31
CA LYS A 164 4.85 30.91 2.22
C LYS A 164 5.05 29.38 2.26
N PRO A 165 5.03 28.68 1.11
CA PRO A 165 5.09 27.23 1.09
C PRO A 165 6.43 26.74 1.65
N MET A 166 6.35 25.87 2.65
CA MET A 166 7.45 25.17 3.34
C MET A 166 8.20 24.16 2.44
N LEU A 167 8.21 24.36 1.12
CA LEU A 167 8.80 23.42 0.15
C LEU A 167 10.31 23.64 -0.07
N GLU A 168 10.87 24.77 0.36
CA GLU A 168 12.16 25.24 -0.17
C GLU A 168 13.41 24.74 0.59
N ASN A 169 13.25 24.00 1.71
CA ASN A 169 14.38 23.59 2.56
C ASN A 169 14.62 22.07 2.64
N ARG A 170 13.99 21.25 1.80
CA ARG A 170 14.39 19.84 1.63
C ARG A 170 15.55 19.75 0.64
N GLN A 171 16.69 20.35 0.99
CA GLN A 171 17.92 20.20 0.20
C GLN A 171 18.34 18.73 0.18
N ALA A 172 18.60 18.24 -1.04
CA ALA A 172 18.94 16.88 -1.38
C ALA A 172 20.18 16.38 -0.62
N LEU A 173 19.95 15.71 0.51
CA LEU A 173 20.86 14.67 0.96
C LEU A 173 20.91 13.65 -0.18
N LYS A 174 22.10 13.49 -0.80
CA LYS A 174 22.38 12.37 -1.69
C LYS A 174 22.22 11.09 -0.87
N VAL A 175 21.01 10.55 -0.83
CA VAL A 175 20.74 9.25 -0.23
C VAL A 175 21.46 8.23 -1.11
N GLN A 176 22.56 7.68 -0.60
CA GLN A 176 23.16 6.50 -1.21
C GLN A 176 22.14 5.35 -1.07
N GLY A 177 21.41 5.04 -2.14
CA GLY A 177 20.40 3.99 -2.12
C GLY A 177 19.44 4.06 -3.29
N SER A 178 18.44 3.18 -3.28
CA SER A 178 17.25 3.27 -4.11
C SER A 178 16.08 3.74 -3.27
N SER A 179 15.16 4.52 -3.84
CA SER A 179 13.92 4.88 -3.17
C SER A 179 13.05 3.65 -2.84
N THR A 180 12.24 3.81 -1.81
CA THR A 180 11.31 2.81 -1.27
C THR A 180 9.87 3.32 -1.39
N ILE A 181 8.89 2.42 -1.25
CA ILE A 181 7.47 2.79 -1.21
C ILE A 181 7.18 3.76 -0.04
N GLN A 182 7.87 3.59 1.09
CA GLN A 182 7.74 4.47 2.24
C GLN A 182 8.18 5.90 1.92
N ASP A 183 9.27 6.08 1.16
CA ASP A 183 9.72 7.43 0.76
C ASP A 183 8.64 8.18 -0.02
N TYR A 184 7.92 7.49 -0.93
CA TYR A 184 6.81 8.09 -1.69
C TYR A 184 5.60 8.33 -0.81
N LYS A 185 5.27 7.41 0.11
CA LYS A 185 4.20 7.60 1.09
C LYS A 185 4.42 8.87 1.89
N ASP A 186 5.60 9.01 2.48
CA ASP A 186 5.92 10.10 3.40
C ASP A 186 6.01 11.44 2.67
N PHE A 187 6.53 11.44 1.44
CA PHE A 187 6.63 12.66 0.63
C PHE A 187 5.27 13.18 0.18
N PHE A 188 4.41 12.31 -0.38
CA PHE A 188 3.08 12.68 -0.89
C PHE A 188 1.98 12.53 0.18
N GLN A 189 2.31 12.16 1.42
CA GLN A 189 1.35 11.90 2.50
C GLN A 189 0.23 10.93 2.07
N LEU A 190 0.61 9.85 1.38
CA LEU A 190 -0.36 8.91 0.82
C LEU A 190 -0.96 8.00 1.88
N SER A 191 -2.24 7.67 1.72
CA SER A 191 -2.84 6.48 2.32
C SER A 191 -2.68 5.32 1.35
N ILE A 192 -2.01 4.24 1.76
CA ILE A 192 -1.64 3.13 0.87
C ILE A 192 -2.31 1.84 1.33
N GLY A 193 -2.94 1.16 0.39
CA GLY A 193 -3.38 -0.22 0.53
C GLY A 193 -2.76 -1.12 -0.53
N LEU A 194 -2.83 -2.42 -0.28
CA LEU A 194 -2.49 -3.43 -1.28
C LEU A 194 -3.75 -4.16 -1.70
N TYR A 195 -3.78 -4.68 -2.92
CA TYR A 195 -4.80 -5.65 -3.30
C TYR A 195 -4.22 -6.89 -3.96
N CYS A 196 -4.94 -8.00 -3.83
CA CYS A 196 -4.73 -9.21 -4.60
C CYS A 196 -6.03 -9.59 -5.32
N GLN A 197 -5.91 -10.07 -6.55
CA GLN A 197 -7.01 -10.70 -7.26
C GLN A 197 -6.91 -12.22 -7.13
N GLU A 198 -8.06 -12.90 -7.13
CA GLU A 198 -8.11 -14.36 -7.21
C GLU A 198 -7.19 -14.89 -8.33
N PHE A 199 -6.53 -16.03 -8.09
CA PHE A 199 -5.57 -16.70 -9.00
C PHE A 199 -4.22 -16.02 -9.21
N ALA A 200 -3.99 -14.83 -8.65
CA ALA A 200 -2.72 -14.13 -8.80
C ALA A 200 -1.61 -14.69 -7.88
N VAL A 201 -1.96 -15.10 -6.67
CA VAL A 201 -1.02 -15.54 -5.63
C VAL A 201 -1.48 -16.85 -5.00
N ASP A 202 -0.53 -17.69 -4.58
CA ASP A 202 -0.84 -18.93 -3.85
C ASP A 202 -0.97 -18.66 -2.35
N GLU A 203 -1.40 -19.66 -1.59
CA GLU A 203 -1.57 -19.58 -0.14
C GLU A 203 -0.32 -19.11 0.60
N ALA A 204 0.88 -19.58 0.21
CA ALA A 204 2.10 -19.21 0.92
C ALA A 204 2.53 -17.76 0.59
N ALA A 205 2.36 -17.33 -0.65
CA ALA A 205 2.53 -15.93 -1.04
C ALA A 205 1.53 -15.03 -0.31
N MET A 206 0.28 -15.48 -0.16
CA MET A 206 -0.75 -14.74 0.56
C MET A 206 -0.40 -14.57 2.05
N ASP A 207 -0.05 -15.66 2.73
CA ASP A 207 0.39 -15.61 4.14
C ASP A 207 1.58 -14.65 4.31
N PHE A 208 2.52 -14.70 3.37
CA PHE A 208 3.68 -13.79 3.36
C PHE A 208 3.28 -12.32 3.18
N ILE A 209 2.39 -12.02 2.23
CA ILE A 209 1.87 -10.66 1.98
C ILE A 209 1.10 -10.14 3.20
N VAL A 210 0.20 -10.95 3.77
CA VAL A 210 -0.61 -10.58 4.94
C VAL A 210 0.28 -10.24 6.12
N ASN A 211 1.27 -11.08 6.41
CA ASN A 211 2.23 -10.83 7.48
C ASN A 211 3.02 -9.54 7.24
N HIS A 212 3.45 -9.29 6.00
CA HIS A 212 4.17 -8.07 5.64
C HIS A 212 3.32 -6.81 5.83
N VAL A 213 2.07 -6.80 5.33
CA VAL A 213 1.15 -5.66 5.48
C VAL A 213 0.86 -5.37 6.95
N ASN A 214 0.50 -6.40 7.72
CA ASN A 214 0.15 -6.25 9.14
C ASN A 214 1.35 -5.82 10.00
N SER A 215 2.57 -6.18 9.62
CA SER A 215 3.80 -5.75 10.32
C SER A 215 4.20 -4.31 9.99
N ASN A 216 3.64 -3.71 8.94
CA ASN A 216 4.00 -2.38 8.47
C ASN A 216 2.78 -1.45 8.29
N PRO A 217 1.93 -1.27 9.33
CA PRO A 217 0.71 -0.46 9.23
C PRO A 217 1.00 1.03 9.01
N HIS A 218 2.19 1.49 9.40
CA HIS A 218 2.66 2.85 9.14
C HIS A 218 2.97 3.09 7.65
N VAL A 219 3.07 2.05 6.83
CA VAL A 219 3.16 2.16 5.36
C VAL A 219 1.84 1.81 4.71
N TYR A 220 1.25 0.68 5.08
CA TYR A 220 0.02 0.14 4.49
C TYR A 220 -1.20 0.38 5.40
N ASP A 221 -1.53 1.65 5.63
CA ASP A 221 -2.59 2.07 6.56
C ASP A 221 -4.00 1.72 6.06
N LEU A 222 -4.19 1.48 4.76
CA LEU A 222 -5.46 0.98 4.21
C LEU A 222 -5.53 -0.56 4.20
N GLY A 223 -4.45 -1.24 4.62
CA GLY A 223 -4.40 -2.70 4.74
C GLY A 223 -4.33 -3.45 3.40
N LEU A 224 -4.83 -4.68 3.41
CA LEU A 224 -4.88 -5.58 2.26
C LEU A 224 -6.33 -5.85 1.85
N SER A 225 -6.64 -5.67 0.58
CA SER A 225 -7.92 -6.04 -0.03
C SER A 225 -7.77 -7.29 -0.89
N TRP A 226 -8.75 -8.19 -0.84
CA TRP A 226 -8.76 -9.39 -1.67
C TRP A 226 -10.09 -9.48 -2.43
N GLY A 227 -10.02 -9.41 -3.76
CA GLY A 227 -11.18 -9.58 -4.65
C GLY A 227 -11.29 -10.98 -5.24
N GLY A 228 -12.54 -11.46 -5.40
CA GLY A 228 -12.85 -12.76 -6.04
C GLY A 228 -12.95 -13.92 -5.06
N VAL A 229 -13.86 -13.85 -4.09
CA VAL A 229 -14.04 -14.90 -3.08
C VAL A 229 -14.90 -16.04 -3.64
N ASN A 230 -14.35 -16.86 -4.56
CA ASN A 230 -14.89 -18.20 -4.77
C ASN A 230 -13.94 -19.21 -4.09
N GLY A 231 -14.30 -19.63 -2.87
CA GLY A 231 -13.47 -20.50 -2.03
C GLY A 231 -13.16 -21.88 -2.63
N ILE A 232 -13.87 -22.30 -3.68
CA ILE A 232 -13.58 -23.54 -4.41
C ILE A 232 -12.31 -23.40 -5.25
N THR A 233 -12.00 -22.20 -5.73
CA THR A 233 -10.91 -21.99 -6.70
C THR A 233 -9.55 -21.71 -6.07
N VAL A 234 -9.50 -21.26 -4.81
CA VAL A 234 -8.23 -21.04 -4.10
C VAL A 234 -7.45 -22.34 -3.89
N ARG A 235 -8.13 -23.48 -3.66
CA ARG A 235 -7.48 -24.79 -3.49
C ARG A 235 -6.78 -25.31 -4.76
N GLY A 236 -7.14 -24.77 -5.93
CA GLY A 236 -6.55 -25.14 -7.22
C GLY A 236 -5.33 -24.30 -7.63
N ILE A 237 -5.04 -23.20 -6.93
CA ILE A 237 -3.89 -22.34 -7.23
C ILE A 237 -2.65 -22.94 -6.54
N GLN A 238 -2.02 -23.89 -7.23
CA GLN A 238 -0.69 -24.35 -6.88
C GLN A 238 0.29 -23.80 -7.93
N PRO A 239 1.49 -23.35 -7.52
CA PRO A 239 2.52 -23.05 -8.50
C PRO A 239 2.77 -24.34 -9.30
N GLY A 240 2.76 -24.24 -10.62
CA GLY A 240 2.89 -25.36 -11.55
C GLY A 240 4.20 -25.29 -12.31
N ARG A 241 4.59 -26.41 -12.96
CA ARG A 241 5.83 -26.53 -13.76
C ARG A 241 5.99 -25.44 -14.84
N PHE A 242 4.88 -24.85 -15.29
CA PHE A 242 4.82 -23.78 -16.28
C PHE A 242 4.23 -22.46 -15.75
N THR A 243 3.80 -22.42 -14.48
CA THR A 243 3.01 -21.34 -13.91
C THR A 243 3.51 -21.03 -12.49
N HIS A 244 4.53 -20.19 -12.39
CA HIS A 244 4.80 -19.53 -11.12
C HIS A 244 3.61 -18.63 -10.79
N THR A 245 3.18 -18.59 -9.53
CA THR A 245 2.26 -17.56 -9.04
C THR A 245 3.01 -16.23 -9.09
N ASP A 246 2.83 -15.55 -10.22
CA ASP A 246 3.54 -14.33 -10.59
C ASP A 246 2.91 -13.07 -9.98
N GLY A 247 1.74 -13.20 -9.33
CA GLY A 247 1.00 -12.06 -8.80
C GLY A 247 0.19 -11.28 -9.83
N PHE A 248 0.26 -11.65 -11.11
CA PHE A 248 -0.33 -10.89 -12.23
C PHE A 248 -1.22 -11.73 -13.14
N TRP A 249 -1.32 -13.05 -12.90
CA TRP A 249 -1.94 -14.05 -13.78
C TRP A 249 -3.24 -13.59 -14.47
N ASN A 250 -4.23 -13.08 -13.70
CA ASN A 250 -5.50 -12.61 -14.26
C ASN A 250 -5.49 -11.16 -14.75
N GLN A 251 -4.49 -10.37 -14.38
CA GLN A 251 -4.36 -9.00 -14.86
C GLN A 251 -3.78 -8.94 -16.27
N ARG A 252 -3.02 -9.96 -16.69
CA ARG A 252 -2.30 -10.02 -17.99
C ARG A 252 -1.42 -8.79 -18.29
N TYR A 253 -1.23 -7.93 -17.30
CA TYR A 253 -0.46 -6.70 -17.34
C TYR A 253 0.30 -6.59 -16.03
N ALA A 254 1.63 -6.64 -16.11
CA ALA A 254 2.51 -6.64 -14.95
C ALA A 254 2.77 -5.23 -14.37
N GLY A 255 2.14 -4.20 -14.96
CA GLY A 255 2.47 -2.81 -14.64
C GLY A 255 3.88 -2.42 -15.06
N ASN A 256 4.25 -1.21 -14.71
CA ASN A 256 5.62 -0.72 -14.80
C ASN A 256 6.51 -1.34 -13.71
N LYS A 257 7.82 -1.42 -13.98
CA LYS A 257 8.81 -1.79 -12.97
C LYS A 257 9.16 -0.58 -12.11
N TRP A 258 9.54 -0.84 -10.86
CA TRP A 258 10.11 0.19 -9.98
C TRP A 258 11.46 0.68 -10.53
N ASP A 259 11.58 1.98 -10.77
CA ASP A 259 12.82 2.63 -11.15
C ASP A 259 13.62 2.99 -9.89
N ARG A 260 14.78 2.35 -9.75
CA ARG A 260 15.67 2.53 -8.59
C ARG A 260 16.41 3.87 -8.61
N SER A 261 16.43 4.56 -9.74
CA SER A 261 17.12 5.84 -9.91
C SER A 261 16.25 7.04 -9.53
N LEU A 262 14.93 6.85 -9.44
CA LEU A 262 13.99 7.92 -9.14
C LEU A 262 13.76 8.10 -7.65
N PHE A 263 13.59 9.34 -7.20
CA PHE A 263 13.24 9.70 -5.82
C PHE A 263 12.08 10.69 -5.80
N PRO A 264 11.20 10.67 -4.79
CA PRO A 264 10.00 11.52 -4.79
C PRO A 264 10.30 13.03 -4.73
N PHE A 265 11.54 13.42 -4.39
CA PHE A 265 12.01 14.80 -4.30
C PHE A 265 12.85 15.27 -5.49
N THR A 266 13.15 14.41 -6.47
CA THR A 266 13.87 14.82 -7.69
C THR A 266 12.90 15.41 -8.69
N ASN A 267 12.39 16.61 -8.38
CA ASN A 267 11.78 17.45 -9.40
C ASN A 267 12.90 18.24 -10.09
N GLU A 268 13.50 17.66 -11.13
CA GLU A 268 14.04 18.49 -12.20
C GLU A 268 12.83 19.00 -13.00
N ILE A 269 12.32 20.18 -12.62
CA ILE A 269 11.48 21.01 -13.49
C ILE A 269 12.41 21.79 -14.41
#